data_AF-A0A0N0TPR3-F1
#
_entry.id   AF-A0A0N0TPR3-F1
#
_cell.length_a   1.000
_cell.length_b   1.000
_cell.length_c   1.000
_cell.angle_alpha   90.00
_cell.angle_beta   90.00
_cell.angle_gamma   90.00
#
_symmetry.space_group_name_H-M   'P 1'
#
loop_
_entity.id
_entity.type
_entity.pdbx_description
1 polymer ?
#
loop_
_entity_poly.entity_id
_entity_poly.type
_entity_poly.pdbx_seq_one_letter_code
_entity_poly.pdbx_strand_id
1 'polypeptide(L)'
;MPHTTAKAASIIRAGFTGEVPATALPGIDRSGGLGLDHCTPEQTELRALLALACFNHGTLTAPRLRWRVGQIGAYDPVISPRFDHLVLIVNACDNIALRLVGSSTDPHIPGMRVEERLGYYLWSLRHLPSGAQMYVSERNTLSAGRGPARCLPNLRRRLGVEEPLTADDYNKLAAVPEISPSMKRLLAGIWVRMSLRDPNGSFDLGGWCINPLDRTTERARWAPTSRLWGHEGRWDLEWRVYPFPDDLIAALTHPIAGIEGVMVDRMSTHSWLIRLDDAELYLHDEEL
;
A
#
# COMPACT_ATOMS: atom_id res chain seq x y z
N MET A 1 7.28 18.49 27.15
CA MET A 1 8.13 17.36 26.69
C MET A 1 7.56 16.46 25.56
N PRO A 2 6.30 16.56 25.07
CA PRO A 2 5.83 15.66 23.99
C PRO A 2 6.37 16.02 22.57
N HIS A 3 6.74 17.28 22.33
CA HIS A 3 7.28 17.70 21.02
C HIS A 3 8.66 17.12 20.70
N THR A 4 9.49 16.86 21.71
CA THR A 4 10.83 16.29 21.55
C THR A 4 10.79 14.80 21.18
N THR A 5 9.83 14.04 21.72
CA THR A 5 9.61 12.64 21.38
C THR A 5 9.04 12.47 19.97
N ALA A 6 8.05 13.28 19.58
CA ALA A 6 7.49 13.21 18.23
C ALA A 6 8.52 13.54 17.14
N LYS A 7 9.42 14.51 17.41
CA LYS A 7 10.52 14.84 16.50
C LYS A 7 11.55 13.71 16.35
N ALA A 8 11.89 13.02 17.45
CA ALA A 8 12.77 11.87 17.39
C ALA A 8 12.12 10.71 16.62
N ALA A 9 10.86 10.41 16.91
CA ALA A 9 10.09 9.39 16.21
C ALA A 9 9.95 9.67 14.71
N SER A 10 9.80 10.93 14.31
CA SER A 10 9.72 11.30 12.89
C SER A 10 11.02 11.07 12.13
N ILE A 11 12.18 11.21 12.78
CA ILE A 11 13.48 10.87 12.18
C ILE A 11 13.60 9.36 12.00
N ILE A 12 13.19 8.58 13.01
CA ILE A 12 13.20 7.11 12.95
C ILE A 12 12.27 6.63 11.83
N ARG A 13 11.03 7.14 11.81
CA ARG A 13 10.04 6.83 10.76
C ARG A 13 10.58 7.16 9.37
N ALA A 14 11.14 8.35 9.18
CA ALA A 14 11.75 8.79 7.93
C ALA A 14 12.85 7.82 7.44
N GLY A 15 13.65 7.28 8.37
CA GLY A 15 14.63 6.24 8.05
C GLY A 15 14.01 4.99 7.45
N PHE A 16 12.86 4.53 7.98
CA PHE A 16 12.17 3.36 7.45
C PHE A 16 11.38 3.62 6.17
N THR A 17 10.66 4.74 6.10
CA THR A 17 9.71 5.01 5.03
C THR A 17 10.33 5.73 3.82
N GLY A 18 11.49 6.35 3.98
CA GLY A 18 12.04 7.27 2.98
C GLY A 18 11.34 8.65 2.94
N GLU A 19 10.45 8.93 3.90
CA GLU A 19 9.91 10.28 4.10
C GLU A 19 11.04 11.25 4.51
N VAL A 20 10.87 12.55 4.26
CA VAL A 20 11.66 13.55 4.99
C VAL A 20 11.07 13.72 6.40
N PRO A 21 11.86 14.05 7.44
CA PRO A 21 11.34 14.12 8.81
C PRO A 21 10.15 15.06 9.02
N ALA A 22 10.06 16.15 8.24
CA ALA A 22 8.93 17.08 8.26
C ALA A 22 7.63 16.44 7.73
N THR A 23 7.76 15.54 6.76
CA THR A 23 6.65 14.74 6.25
C THR A 23 6.40 13.52 7.11
N ALA A 24 7.40 12.92 7.76
CA ALA A 24 7.14 11.85 8.72
C ALA A 24 6.33 12.31 9.94
N LEU A 25 6.54 13.55 10.38
CA LEU A 25 6.01 14.06 11.66
C LEU A 25 4.48 13.95 11.82
N PRO A 26 3.62 14.32 10.83
CA PRO A 26 2.17 14.17 10.97
C PRO A 26 1.67 12.71 11.04
N GLY A 27 2.53 11.74 10.78
CA GLY A 27 2.22 10.31 10.81
C GLY A 27 2.57 9.65 12.14
N ILE A 28 3.20 10.38 13.07
CA ILE A 28 3.54 9.89 14.40
C ILE A 28 2.27 9.82 15.24
N ASP A 29 2.08 8.69 15.92
CA ASP A 29 0.91 8.48 16.77
C ASP A 29 1.00 9.30 18.08
N ARG A 30 -0.09 9.29 18.86
CA ARG A 30 -0.18 10.05 20.11
C ARG A 30 0.77 9.54 21.21
N SER A 31 1.16 8.27 21.16
CA SER A 31 2.15 7.67 22.06
C SER A 31 3.60 7.96 21.65
N GLY A 32 3.82 8.55 20.47
CA GLY A 32 5.15 8.79 19.92
C GLY A 32 5.72 7.57 19.17
N GLY A 33 4.91 6.56 18.88
CA GLY A 33 5.25 5.47 17.97
C GLY A 33 5.16 5.90 16.50
N LEU A 34 5.62 5.02 15.60
CA LEU A 34 5.74 5.37 14.18
C LEU A 34 4.38 5.58 13.49
N GLY A 35 3.26 5.19 14.11
CA GLY A 35 1.90 5.40 13.57
C GLY A 35 1.64 4.73 12.21
N LEU A 36 2.35 3.65 11.88
CA LEU A 36 2.19 2.93 10.62
C LEU A 36 0.82 2.25 10.51
N ASP A 37 0.36 1.64 11.61
CA ASP A 37 -0.91 0.88 11.67
C ASP A 37 -2.04 1.65 12.36
N HIS A 38 -1.73 2.78 13.02
CA HIS A 38 -2.72 3.58 13.74
C HIS A 38 -3.54 4.44 12.77
N CYS A 39 -4.71 3.95 12.37
CA CYS A 39 -5.58 4.64 11.43
C CYS A 39 -7.07 4.40 11.69
N THR A 40 -7.93 5.14 10.99
CA THR A 40 -9.38 4.97 11.07
C THR A 40 -9.84 3.65 10.41
N PRO A 41 -11.05 3.14 10.74
CA PRO A 41 -11.61 1.96 10.08
C PRO A 41 -11.69 2.11 8.56
N GLU A 42 -12.02 3.31 8.07
CA GLU A 42 -12.10 3.62 6.63
C GLU A 42 -10.75 3.43 5.94
N GLN A 43 -9.67 3.89 6.59
CA GLN A 43 -8.31 3.70 6.10
C GLN A 43 -7.87 2.24 6.13
N THR A 44 -8.28 1.49 7.16
CA THR A 44 -8.03 0.04 7.22
C THR A 44 -8.67 -0.66 6.02
N GLU A 45 -9.93 -0.32 5.70
CA GLU A 45 -10.64 -0.86 4.54
C GLU A 45 -9.91 -0.57 3.23
N LEU A 46 -9.55 0.69 3.01
CA LEU A 46 -8.87 1.10 1.78
C LEU A 46 -7.49 0.44 1.64
N ARG A 47 -6.70 0.39 2.72
CA ARG A 47 -5.35 -0.20 2.67
C ARG A 47 -5.39 -1.70 2.44
N ALA A 48 -6.35 -2.41 3.03
CA ALA A 48 -6.57 -3.83 2.74
C ALA A 48 -6.95 -4.05 1.27
N LEU A 49 -7.83 -3.21 0.72
CA LEU A 49 -8.21 -3.26 -0.70
C LEU A 49 -7.02 -2.95 -1.63
N LEU A 50 -6.16 -1.99 -1.27
CA LEU A 50 -4.94 -1.66 -2.01
C LEU A 50 -3.94 -2.82 -1.99
N ALA A 51 -3.77 -3.50 -0.85
CA ALA A 51 -2.99 -4.73 -0.76
C ALA A 51 -3.52 -5.76 -1.76
N LEU A 52 -4.83 -6.02 -1.75
CA LEU A 52 -5.47 -6.97 -2.66
C LEU A 52 -5.26 -6.60 -4.13
N ALA A 53 -5.40 -5.32 -4.47
CA ALA A 53 -5.19 -4.80 -5.80
C ALA A 53 -3.75 -4.94 -6.29
N CYS A 54 -2.79 -4.74 -5.38
CA CYS A 54 -1.38 -4.77 -5.66
C CYS A 54 -0.88 -6.22 -5.79
N PHE A 55 -1.30 -7.10 -4.88
CA PHE A 55 -0.90 -8.50 -4.83
C PHE A 55 -1.76 -9.44 -5.70
N ASN A 56 -2.48 -8.91 -6.69
CA ASN A 56 -3.11 -9.69 -7.75
C ASN A 56 -2.65 -9.16 -9.12
N HIS A 57 -1.41 -9.48 -9.49
CA HIS A 57 -0.81 -8.97 -10.73
C HIS A 57 0.06 -10.01 -11.45
N GLY A 58 0.20 -9.81 -12.76
CA GLY A 58 1.01 -10.67 -13.62
C GLY A 58 0.22 -11.86 -14.17
N THR A 59 0.91 -12.99 -14.35
CA THR A 59 0.31 -14.25 -14.82
C THR A 59 -0.43 -14.99 -13.70
N LEU A 60 -0.02 -14.76 -12.44
CA LEU A 60 -0.70 -15.21 -11.24
C LEU A 60 -1.71 -14.15 -10.83
N THR A 61 -2.99 -14.43 -10.99
CA THR A 61 -4.03 -13.50 -10.55
C THR A 61 -5.22 -14.32 -10.11
N ALA A 62 -5.84 -13.97 -8.99
CA ALA A 62 -7.15 -14.51 -8.70
C ALA A 62 -8.14 -14.15 -9.84
N PRO A 63 -9.00 -15.09 -10.25
CA PRO A 63 -10.06 -14.79 -11.22
C PRO A 63 -10.88 -13.58 -10.76
N ARG A 64 -11.16 -12.64 -11.66
CA ARG A 64 -11.97 -11.42 -11.44
C ARG A 64 -11.36 -10.31 -10.56
N LEU A 65 -10.14 -10.47 -10.04
CA LEU A 65 -9.42 -9.41 -9.29
C LEU A 65 -8.21 -8.80 -10.03
N ARG A 66 -8.23 -8.79 -11.37
CA ARG A 66 -7.15 -8.21 -12.19
C ARG A 66 -7.22 -6.69 -12.24
N TRP A 67 -6.76 -6.04 -11.18
CA TRP A 67 -6.97 -4.60 -10.97
C TRP A 67 -5.87 -3.68 -11.52
N ARG A 68 -4.86 -4.23 -12.22
CA ARG A 68 -3.79 -3.46 -12.91
C ARG A 68 -3.04 -2.45 -12.02
N VAL A 69 -3.05 -2.66 -10.70
CA VAL A 69 -2.43 -1.77 -9.71
C VAL A 69 -1.03 -2.25 -9.28
N GLY A 70 -0.69 -3.53 -9.45
CA GLY A 70 0.64 -4.07 -9.07
C GLY A 70 1.85 -3.32 -9.67
N GLN A 71 1.68 -2.67 -10.82
CA GLN A 71 2.73 -1.84 -11.44
C GLN A 71 3.16 -0.63 -10.61
N ILE A 72 2.40 -0.24 -9.58
CA ILE A 72 2.78 0.85 -8.67
C ILE A 72 4.15 0.58 -8.02
N GLY A 73 4.46 -0.68 -7.69
CA GLY A 73 5.75 -1.04 -7.09
C GLY A 73 6.96 -0.69 -7.97
N ALA A 74 6.80 -0.61 -9.30
CA ALA A 74 7.87 -0.24 -10.22
C ALA A 74 8.23 1.26 -10.18
N TYR A 75 7.39 2.08 -9.56
CA TYR A 75 7.67 3.51 -9.36
C TYR A 75 8.35 3.81 -8.03
N ASP A 76 8.69 2.76 -7.25
CA ASP A 76 9.33 2.86 -5.93
C ASP A 76 8.70 3.94 -5.04
N PRO A 77 7.39 3.86 -4.77
CA PRO A 77 6.69 4.93 -4.09
C PRO A 77 7.04 4.94 -2.60
N VAL A 78 7.09 6.11 -1.99
CA VAL A 78 7.11 6.26 -0.53
C VAL A 78 5.67 6.23 -0.03
N ILE A 79 5.35 5.22 0.78
CA ILE A 79 4.03 5.08 1.42
C ILE A 79 4.08 5.74 2.80
N SER A 80 3.31 6.81 2.93
CA SER A 80 3.26 7.66 4.11
C SER A 80 1.84 7.58 4.72
N PRO A 81 1.54 6.56 5.54
CA PRO A 81 0.25 6.47 6.22
C PRO A 81 0.09 7.59 7.26
N ARG A 82 -1.11 8.17 7.34
CA ARG A 82 -1.59 9.01 8.45
C ARG A 82 -2.71 8.31 9.18
N PHE A 83 -3.22 8.97 10.21
CA PHE A 83 -4.36 8.47 10.96
C PHE A 83 -5.62 8.38 10.09
N ASP A 84 -5.99 9.45 9.39
CA ASP A 84 -7.25 9.60 8.65
C ASP A 84 -7.10 9.55 7.12
N HIS A 85 -5.87 9.65 6.61
CA HIS A 85 -5.57 9.58 5.19
C HIS A 85 -4.30 8.79 4.87
N LEU A 86 -4.16 8.37 3.62
CA LEU A 86 -2.94 7.76 3.08
C LEU A 86 -2.26 8.75 2.14
N VAL A 87 -0.92 8.82 2.15
CA VAL A 87 -0.15 9.61 1.19
C VAL A 87 0.81 8.69 0.44
N LEU A 88 0.78 8.77 -0.88
CA LEU A 88 1.70 8.08 -1.77
C LEU A 88 2.59 9.12 -2.46
N ILE A 89 3.89 9.08 -2.21
CA ILE A 89 4.85 10.02 -2.78
C ILE A 89 5.61 9.30 -3.90
N VAL A 90 5.56 9.83 -5.12
CA VAL A 90 6.03 9.15 -6.32
C VAL A 90 6.40 10.14 -7.42
N ASN A 91 7.46 9.89 -8.18
CA ASN A 91 7.96 10.79 -9.23
C ASN A 91 7.08 10.89 -10.50
N ALA A 92 5.86 10.33 -10.46
CA ALA A 92 4.92 10.30 -11.58
C ALA A 92 3.47 10.35 -11.07
N CYS A 93 3.11 11.37 -10.29
CA CYS A 93 1.83 11.38 -9.56
C CYS A 93 0.62 11.31 -10.49
N ASP A 94 0.69 11.94 -11.66
CA ASP A 94 -0.40 11.93 -12.66
C ASP A 94 -0.68 10.51 -13.14
N ASN A 95 0.37 9.72 -13.42
CA ASN A 95 0.22 8.34 -13.87
C ASN A 95 -0.33 7.44 -12.77
N ILE A 96 0.14 7.61 -11.54
CA ILE A 96 -0.27 6.78 -10.41
C ILE A 96 -1.69 7.09 -9.98
N ALA A 97 -2.06 8.37 -9.81
CA ALA A 97 -3.41 8.77 -9.48
C ALA A 97 -4.41 8.24 -10.52
N LEU A 98 -4.06 8.33 -11.80
CA LEU A 98 -4.88 7.78 -12.88
C LEU A 98 -4.97 6.27 -12.88
N ARG A 99 -3.86 5.59 -12.58
CA ARG A 99 -3.84 4.13 -12.51
C ARG A 99 -4.65 3.61 -11.33
N LEU A 100 -4.74 4.35 -10.22
CA LEU A 100 -5.59 3.98 -9.09
C LEU A 100 -7.07 4.13 -9.42
N VAL A 101 -7.47 5.21 -10.11
CA VAL A 101 -8.87 5.48 -10.46
C VAL A 101 -9.35 4.62 -11.63
N GLY A 102 -8.55 4.46 -12.69
CA GLY A 102 -8.98 3.81 -13.93
C GLY A 102 -9.95 4.67 -14.74
N SER A 103 -10.89 4.03 -15.44
CA SER A 103 -11.96 4.69 -16.21
C SER A 103 -13.34 4.22 -15.78
N SER A 104 -14.40 4.86 -16.27
CA SER A 104 -15.79 4.47 -15.98
C SER A 104 -16.16 3.07 -16.46
N THR A 105 -15.43 2.52 -17.42
CA THR A 105 -15.65 1.17 -17.99
C THR A 105 -14.57 0.17 -17.57
N ASP A 106 -13.56 0.62 -16.83
CA ASP A 106 -12.51 -0.23 -16.27
C ASP A 106 -11.95 0.43 -15.00
N PRO A 107 -12.72 0.46 -13.90
CA PRO A 107 -12.24 1.02 -12.64
C PRO A 107 -11.16 0.09 -12.07
N HIS A 108 -9.97 0.63 -11.80
CA HIS A 108 -8.84 -0.20 -11.35
C HIS A 108 -8.95 -0.53 -9.86
N ILE A 109 -9.10 0.48 -8.99
CA ILE A 109 -9.62 0.28 -7.64
C ILE A 109 -11.11 0.61 -7.67
N PRO A 110 -12.00 -0.37 -7.47
CA PRO A 110 -13.42 -0.11 -7.58
C PRO A 110 -13.88 0.88 -6.51
N GLY A 111 -14.66 1.88 -6.91
CA GLY A 111 -15.12 2.97 -6.05
C GLY A 111 -14.10 4.07 -5.76
N MET A 112 -12.88 4.01 -6.30
CA MET A 112 -11.92 5.10 -6.20
C MET A 112 -12.31 6.25 -7.15
N ARG A 113 -12.25 7.48 -6.66
CA ARG A 113 -12.64 8.70 -7.38
C ARG A 113 -11.61 9.80 -7.22
N VAL A 114 -11.55 10.68 -8.21
CA VAL A 114 -10.84 11.94 -8.06
C VAL A 114 -11.73 12.91 -7.29
N GLU A 115 -11.22 13.40 -6.16
CA GLU A 115 -11.86 14.48 -5.41
C GLU A 115 -11.37 15.84 -5.90
N GLU A 116 -10.04 16.00 -5.99
CA GLU A 116 -9.45 17.26 -6.39
C GLU A 116 -8.04 17.06 -6.97
N ARG A 117 -7.59 17.99 -7.82
CA ARG A 117 -6.16 18.17 -8.11
C ARG A 117 -5.68 19.51 -7.54
N LEU A 118 -4.80 19.42 -6.56
CA LEU A 118 -4.23 20.57 -5.85
C LEU A 118 -2.89 20.96 -6.50
N GLY A 119 -2.94 21.91 -7.43
CA GLY A 119 -1.76 22.34 -8.19
C GLY A 119 -1.25 21.26 -9.17
N TYR A 120 0.06 21.21 -9.40
CA TYR A 120 0.64 20.28 -10.38
C TYR A 120 1.01 18.92 -9.79
N TYR A 121 1.30 18.87 -8.49
CA TYR A 121 2.05 17.77 -7.88
C TYR A 121 1.24 16.99 -6.84
N LEU A 122 -0.07 17.21 -6.73
CA LEU A 122 -0.89 16.62 -5.68
C LEU A 122 -2.29 16.30 -6.18
N TRP A 123 -2.69 15.04 -6.03
CA TRP A 123 -4.04 14.54 -6.27
C TRP A 123 -4.68 14.17 -4.94
N SER A 124 -5.93 14.57 -4.73
CA SER A 124 -6.81 14.04 -3.69
C SER A 124 -7.75 13.02 -4.33
N LEU A 125 -7.76 11.82 -3.76
CA LEU A 125 -8.61 10.71 -4.15
C LEU A 125 -9.48 10.30 -2.96
N ARG A 126 -10.67 9.80 -3.27
CA ARG A 126 -11.61 9.26 -2.28
C ARG A 126 -12.13 7.91 -2.72
N HIS A 127 -12.10 6.93 -1.82
CA HIS A 127 -12.75 5.65 -2.03
C HIS A 127 -14.20 5.75 -1.52
N LEU A 128 -15.18 5.83 -2.42
CA LEU A 128 -16.57 6.07 -2.03
C LEU A 128 -17.15 5.03 -1.06
N PRO A 129 -16.92 3.71 -1.23
CA PRO A 129 -17.49 2.70 -0.33
C PRO A 129 -17.05 2.85 1.12
N SER A 130 -15.77 3.17 1.37
CA SER A 130 -15.26 3.34 2.74
C SER A 130 -15.22 4.80 3.19
N GLY A 131 -15.32 5.77 2.29
CA GLY A 131 -15.12 7.19 2.60
C GLY A 131 -13.65 7.60 2.79
N ALA A 132 -12.71 6.66 2.70
CA ALA A 132 -11.28 6.90 2.94
C ALA A 132 -10.66 7.86 1.93
N GLN A 133 -9.80 8.76 2.41
CA GLN A 133 -9.06 9.71 1.59
C GLN A 133 -7.62 9.24 1.33
N MET A 134 -7.12 9.49 0.13
CA MET A 134 -5.75 9.22 -0.26
C MET A 134 -5.19 10.38 -1.09
N TYR A 135 -3.91 10.70 -0.88
CA TYR A 135 -3.19 11.69 -1.65
C TYR A 135 -2.09 11.03 -2.49
N VAL A 136 -1.91 11.49 -3.72
CA VAL A 136 -0.77 11.10 -4.56
C VAL A 136 0.05 12.34 -4.87
N SER A 137 1.31 12.37 -4.45
CA SER A 137 2.18 13.54 -4.49
C SER A 137 3.49 13.25 -5.23
N GLU A 138 4.05 14.20 -5.99
CA GLU A 138 5.45 14.10 -6.46
C GLU A 138 6.46 14.61 -5.44
N ARG A 139 5.99 15.33 -4.43
CA ARG A 139 6.85 15.95 -3.43
C ARG A 139 6.74 15.21 -2.13
N ASN A 140 7.91 14.97 -1.52
CA ASN A 140 8.03 14.51 -0.15
C ASN A 140 7.71 15.64 0.85
N THR A 141 7.03 16.71 0.43
CA THR A 141 6.45 17.72 1.30
C THR A 141 5.03 18.01 0.85
N LEU A 142 4.07 17.83 1.75
CA LEU A 142 2.71 18.36 1.59
C LEU A 142 2.72 19.86 1.92
N SER A 143 3.64 20.60 1.34
CA SER A 143 3.57 22.07 1.37
C SER A 143 2.39 22.42 0.47
N ALA A 144 1.26 22.76 1.09
CA ALA A 144 0.12 23.36 0.42
C ALA A 144 0.54 24.70 -0.18
N GLY A 145 1.26 24.66 -1.30
CA GLY A 145 1.16 25.70 -2.29
C GLY A 145 -0.29 25.65 -2.74
N ARG A 146 -1.15 26.42 -2.06
CA ARG A 146 -2.52 26.75 -2.45
C ARG A 146 -2.46 27.58 -3.73
N GLY A 147 -1.81 27.05 -4.78
CA GLY A 147 -2.08 27.48 -6.12
C GLY A 147 -3.57 27.24 -6.37
N PRO A 148 -4.24 28.11 -7.15
CA PRO A 148 -5.65 27.94 -7.42
C PRO A 148 -5.90 26.51 -7.90
N ALA A 149 -6.92 25.86 -7.32
CA ALA A 149 -7.43 24.59 -7.82
C ALA A 149 -7.66 24.75 -9.32
N ARG A 150 -6.81 24.10 -10.12
CA ARG A 150 -6.99 24.11 -11.55
C ARG A 150 -7.98 23.01 -11.86
N CYS A 151 -9.18 23.40 -12.28
CA CYS A 151 -10.02 22.52 -13.08
C CYS A 151 -9.18 22.04 -14.25
N LEU A 152 -8.69 20.80 -14.17
CA LEU A 152 -7.96 20.23 -15.28
C LEU A 152 -8.88 20.18 -16.49
N PRO A 153 -8.43 20.68 -17.65
CA PRO A 153 -9.10 20.35 -18.89
C PRO A 153 -9.12 18.81 -18.98
N ASN A 154 -10.33 18.23 -19.06
CA ASN A 154 -10.61 16.79 -19.16
C ASN A 154 -10.75 15.97 -17.86
N LEU A 155 -11.03 16.58 -16.70
CA LEU A 155 -11.66 15.83 -15.59
C LEU A 155 -12.99 15.18 -16.00
N ARG A 156 -13.70 15.75 -17.00
CA ARG A 156 -14.94 15.19 -17.56
C ARG A 156 -14.83 13.77 -18.13
N ARG A 157 -13.62 13.22 -18.29
CA ARG A 157 -13.39 11.81 -18.70
C ARG A 157 -12.99 10.91 -17.53
N ARG A 158 -12.99 11.42 -16.30
CA ARG A 158 -12.50 10.72 -15.10
C ARG A 158 -13.60 10.72 -14.06
N LEU A 159 -13.69 9.61 -13.33
CA LEU A 159 -14.69 9.39 -12.29
C LEU A 159 -14.45 10.35 -11.11
N GLY A 160 -15.28 11.39 -10.99
CA GLY A 160 -15.29 12.32 -9.87
C GLY A 160 -16.10 11.82 -8.67
N VAL A 161 -15.94 12.44 -7.50
CA VAL A 161 -16.68 12.06 -6.27
C VAL A 161 -18.21 12.20 -6.36
N GLU A 162 -18.69 13.07 -7.25
CA GLU A 162 -20.12 13.25 -7.52
C GLU A 162 -20.71 12.14 -8.41
N GLU A 163 -19.86 11.33 -9.04
CA GLU A 163 -20.29 10.21 -9.85
C GLU A 163 -20.49 8.96 -8.97
N PRO A 164 -21.70 8.36 -8.97
CA PRO A 164 -21.98 7.21 -8.14
C PRO A 164 -21.13 5.99 -8.54
N LEU A 165 -21.22 4.93 -7.74
CA LEU A 165 -20.65 3.63 -8.11
C LEU A 165 -21.29 3.13 -9.41
N THR A 166 -20.44 2.73 -10.35
CA THR A 166 -20.86 2.10 -11.61
C THR A 166 -21.23 0.64 -11.37
N ALA A 167 -21.92 0.01 -12.33
CA ALA A 167 -22.18 -1.43 -12.28
C ALA A 167 -20.88 -2.25 -12.18
N ASP A 168 -19.82 -1.81 -12.86
CA ASP A 168 -18.51 -2.47 -12.80
C ASP A 168 -17.84 -2.31 -11.43
N ASP A 169 -18.02 -1.17 -10.76
CA ASP A 169 -17.57 -1.00 -9.37
C ASP A 169 -18.26 -2.03 -8.47
N TYR A 170 -19.58 -2.14 -8.54
CA TYR A 170 -20.34 -3.11 -7.75
C TYR A 170 -19.93 -4.55 -8.06
N ASN A 171 -19.76 -4.90 -9.33
CA ASN A 171 -19.34 -6.24 -9.75
C ASN A 171 -17.93 -6.59 -9.24
N LYS A 172 -16.99 -5.64 -9.31
CA LYS A 172 -15.61 -5.85 -8.83
C LYS A 172 -15.57 -5.91 -7.30
N LEU A 173 -16.32 -5.08 -6.58
CA LEU A 173 -16.44 -5.13 -5.13
C LEU A 173 -17.08 -6.45 -4.66
N ALA A 174 -18.15 -6.89 -5.32
CA ALA A 174 -18.81 -8.16 -5.01
C ALA A 174 -17.95 -9.39 -5.32
N ALA A 175 -16.89 -9.24 -6.14
CA ALA A 175 -15.93 -10.31 -6.41
C ALA A 175 -14.83 -10.41 -5.35
N VAL A 176 -14.72 -9.44 -4.44
CA VAL A 176 -13.79 -9.49 -3.31
C VAL A 176 -14.30 -10.52 -2.31
N PRO A 177 -13.51 -11.56 -1.97
CA PRO A 177 -13.89 -12.48 -0.90
C PRO A 177 -14.08 -11.74 0.41
N GLU A 178 -14.94 -12.26 1.28
CA GLU A 178 -15.08 -11.72 2.63
C GLU A 178 -13.71 -11.68 3.33
N ILE A 179 -13.40 -10.57 4.01
CA ILE A 179 -12.13 -10.37 4.72
C ILE A 179 -12.47 -10.13 6.19
N SER A 180 -11.97 -10.98 7.09
CA SER A 180 -12.20 -10.79 8.53
C SER A 180 -11.53 -9.49 9.02
N PRO A 181 -12.00 -8.89 10.13
CA PRO A 181 -11.40 -7.66 10.66
C PRO A 181 -9.88 -7.76 10.90
N SER A 182 -9.41 -8.88 11.44
CA SER A 182 -7.98 -9.12 11.71
C SER A 182 -7.19 -9.29 10.42
N MET A 183 -7.76 -9.96 9.41
CA MET A 183 -7.13 -10.06 8.10
C MET A 183 -7.07 -8.69 7.40
N LYS A 184 -8.11 -7.85 7.52
CA LYS A 184 -8.05 -6.46 7.00
C LYS A 184 -6.91 -5.67 7.66
N ARG A 185 -6.72 -5.80 8.97
CA ARG A 185 -5.58 -5.18 9.68
C ARG A 185 -4.24 -5.70 9.15
N LEU A 186 -4.10 -7.00 8.98
CA LEU A 186 -2.88 -7.61 8.44
C LEU A 186 -2.57 -7.11 7.03
N LEU A 187 -3.55 -7.16 6.11
CA LEU A 187 -3.40 -6.69 4.73
C LEU A 187 -3.12 -5.19 4.66
N ALA A 188 -3.80 -4.38 5.48
CA ALA A 188 -3.54 -2.95 5.58
C ALA A 188 -2.09 -2.66 6.04
N GLY A 189 -1.60 -3.42 7.01
CA GLY A 189 -0.23 -3.32 7.51
C GLY A 189 0.81 -3.78 6.49
N ILE A 190 0.54 -4.83 5.71
CA ILE A 190 1.38 -5.27 4.59
C ILE A 190 1.48 -4.18 3.52
N TRP A 191 0.36 -3.57 3.13
CA TRP A 191 0.36 -2.46 2.17
C TRP A 191 1.20 -1.27 2.66
N VAL A 192 1.13 -0.91 3.94
CA VAL A 192 1.98 0.16 4.49
C VAL A 192 3.47 -0.18 4.42
N ARG A 193 3.81 -1.48 4.48
CA ARG A 193 5.19 -1.95 4.58
C ARG A 193 5.87 -2.20 3.24
N MET A 194 5.11 -2.28 2.14
CA MET A 194 5.63 -2.68 0.82
C MET A 194 6.70 -1.77 0.21
N SER A 195 7.00 -0.63 0.83
CA SER A 195 8.07 0.29 0.43
C SER A 195 9.06 0.60 1.55
N LEU A 196 9.00 -0.12 2.67
CA LEU A 196 9.90 0.13 3.79
C LEU A 196 11.30 -0.41 3.51
N ARG A 197 12.26 0.25 4.16
CA ARG A 197 13.67 -0.14 4.18
C ARG A 197 14.14 -0.14 5.62
N ASP A 198 14.96 -1.08 6.02
CA ASP A 198 15.64 -0.96 7.30
C ASP A 198 16.85 -0.02 7.15
N PRO A 199 16.98 1.05 7.96
CA PRO A 199 18.17 1.89 7.99
C PRO A 199 19.48 1.12 8.22
N ASN A 200 19.41 -0.06 8.85
CA ASN A 200 20.57 -0.93 9.08
C ASN A 200 20.78 -1.99 7.98
N GLY A 201 19.91 -2.05 6.97
CA GLY A 201 20.04 -2.93 5.81
C GLY A 201 19.59 -4.38 6.03
N SER A 202 18.80 -4.70 7.08
CA SER A 202 18.28 -6.05 7.26
C SER A 202 17.22 -6.45 6.22
N PHE A 203 16.44 -5.49 5.72
CA PHE A 203 15.48 -5.68 4.65
C PHE A 203 15.33 -4.41 3.79
N ASP A 204 14.88 -4.58 2.56
CA ASP A 204 14.44 -3.50 1.69
C ASP A 204 13.34 -4.02 0.74
N LEU A 205 12.14 -3.48 0.92
CA LEU A 205 10.95 -3.80 0.12
C LEU A 205 10.75 -2.81 -1.04
N GLY A 206 11.57 -1.76 -1.11
CA GLY A 206 11.50 -0.73 -2.15
C GLY A 206 11.90 -1.26 -3.53
N GLY A 207 11.34 -0.64 -4.57
CA GLY A 207 11.66 -0.94 -5.97
C GLY A 207 11.38 -2.38 -6.38
N TRP A 208 10.12 -2.74 -6.64
CA TRP A 208 9.67 -4.11 -6.99
C TRP A 208 10.21 -4.66 -8.32
N CYS A 209 11.13 -3.97 -8.97
CA CYS A 209 11.71 -4.33 -10.26
C CYS A 209 13.23 -4.55 -10.20
N ILE A 210 13.86 -4.34 -9.04
CA ILE A 210 15.29 -4.56 -8.83
C ILE A 210 15.53 -5.15 -7.44
N ASN A 211 16.67 -5.81 -7.23
CA ASN A 211 17.12 -6.15 -5.88
C ASN A 211 17.85 -4.94 -5.29
N PRO A 212 17.26 -4.19 -4.35
CA PRO A 212 17.93 -3.02 -3.78
C PRO A 212 19.15 -3.39 -2.92
N LEU A 213 19.23 -4.63 -2.42
CA LEU A 213 20.33 -5.10 -1.56
C LEU A 213 21.44 -5.84 -2.33
N ASP A 214 21.38 -5.84 -3.67
CA ASP A 214 22.35 -6.48 -4.57
C ASP A 214 22.72 -7.93 -4.17
N ARG A 215 21.76 -8.65 -3.56
CA ARG A 215 21.92 -10.06 -3.23
C ARG A 215 21.93 -10.83 -4.54
N THR A 216 23.11 -11.20 -5.01
CA THR A 216 23.39 -11.96 -6.24
C THR A 216 22.40 -13.10 -6.46
N THR A 217 21.33 -12.85 -7.21
CA THR A 217 20.28 -13.85 -7.49
C THR A 217 19.79 -13.66 -8.92
N GLU A 218 19.80 -14.74 -9.71
CA GLU A 218 19.36 -14.74 -11.12
C GLU A 218 17.84 -14.50 -11.28
N ARG A 219 17.10 -14.43 -10.16
CA ARG A 219 15.65 -14.20 -10.11
C ARG A 219 15.20 -12.86 -10.75
N ALA A 220 16.12 -11.91 -10.91
CA ALA A 220 15.87 -10.56 -11.45
C ALA A 220 15.39 -10.48 -12.91
N ARG A 221 15.26 -11.60 -13.63
CA ARG A 221 14.89 -11.60 -15.05
C ARG A 221 13.39 -11.60 -15.31
N TRP A 222 12.55 -11.88 -14.32
CA TRP A 222 11.11 -12.10 -14.53
C TRP A 222 10.29 -10.93 -13.98
N ALA A 223 9.21 -10.59 -14.69
CA ALA A 223 8.26 -9.58 -14.20
C ALA A 223 7.67 -10.07 -12.87
N PRO A 224 7.52 -9.20 -11.85
CA PRO A 224 6.87 -9.58 -10.59
C PRO A 224 5.49 -10.14 -10.87
N THR A 225 5.15 -11.23 -10.18
CA THR A 225 3.82 -11.82 -10.23
C THR A 225 3.42 -12.25 -8.84
N SER A 226 2.21 -11.91 -8.42
CA SER A 226 1.67 -12.38 -7.16
C SER A 226 0.18 -12.56 -7.19
N ARG A 227 -0.30 -13.48 -6.37
CA ARG A 227 -1.70 -13.80 -6.17
C ARG A 227 -2.01 -13.82 -4.69
N LEU A 228 -2.87 -12.91 -4.27
CA LEU A 228 -3.46 -12.86 -2.94
C LEU A 228 -4.93 -13.27 -3.03
N TRP A 229 -5.29 -14.38 -2.39
CA TRP A 229 -6.64 -14.91 -2.40
C TRP A 229 -6.96 -15.66 -1.11
N GLY A 230 -8.22 -15.66 -0.71
CA GLY A 230 -8.62 -16.32 0.53
C GLY A 230 -10.09 -16.09 0.83
N HIS A 231 -10.46 -16.37 2.08
CA HIS A 231 -11.79 -16.13 2.60
C HIS A 231 -11.72 -15.91 4.12
N GLU A 232 -12.47 -14.92 4.61
CA GLU A 232 -12.53 -14.51 6.01
C GLU A 232 -11.12 -14.32 6.60
N GLY A 233 -10.72 -15.17 7.55
CA GLY A 233 -9.45 -15.11 8.26
C GLY A 233 -8.34 -15.93 7.62
N ARG A 234 -8.58 -16.69 6.54
CA ARG A 234 -7.56 -17.57 5.95
C ARG A 234 -7.27 -17.23 4.50
N TRP A 235 -6.02 -16.85 4.22
CA TRP A 235 -5.59 -16.35 2.91
C TRP A 235 -4.24 -16.94 2.50
N ASP A 236 -4.02 -17.00 1.19
CA ASP A 236 -2.77 -17.39 0.56
C ASP A 236 -2.21 -16.20 -0.22
N LEU A 237 -0.94 -15.89 0.00
CA LEU A 237 -0.13 -14.97 -0.80
C LEU A 237 0.96 -15.77 -1.50
N GLU A 238 0.76 -16.01 -2.80
CA GLU A 238 1.80 -16.53 -3.67
C GLU A 238 2.57 -15.35 -4.25
N TRP A 239 3.87 -15.27 -3.96
CA TRP A 239 4.72 -14.15 -4.37
C TRP A 239 5.96 -14.68 -5.07
N ARG A 240 6.11 -14.34 -6.35
CA ARG A 240 7.31 -14.68 -7.13
C ARG A 240 8.16 -13.43 -7.37
N VAL A 241 9.48 -13.60 -7.28
CA VAL A 241 10.51 -12.59 -7.58
C VAL A 241 10.73 -11.57 -6.44
N TYR A 242 10.61 -10.27 -6.73
CA TYR A 242 10.99 -9.18 -5.82
C TYR A 242 9.78 -8.40 -5.32
N PRO A 243 9.94 -7.74 -4.16
CA PRO A 243 10.93 -8.04 -3.12
C PRO A 243 10.81 -9.46 -2.56
N PHE A 244 11.85 -9.95 -1.88
CA PHE A 244 11.87 -11.33 -1.39
C PHE A 244 10.88 -11.53 -0.23
N PRO A 245 10.23 -12.71 -0.14
CA PRO A 245 9.38 -13.06 0.99
C PRO A 245 10.05 -12.87 2.36
N ASP A 246 11.34 -13.17 2.50
CA ASP A 246 12.11 -12.94 3.73
C ASP A 246 12.18 -11.45 4.11
N ASP A 247 12.28 -10.53 3.13
CA ASP A 247 12.28 -9.08 3.40
C ASP A 247 10.90 -8.62 3.88
N LEU A 248 9.81 -9.21 3.35
CA LEU A 248 8.46 -8.95 3.85
C LEU A 248 8.34 -9.41 5.30
N ILE A 249 8.76 -10.64 5.59
CA ILE A 249 8.71 -11.20 6.94
C ILE A 249 9.51 -10.34 7.91
N ALA A 250 10.74 -9.98 7.55
CA ALA A 250 11.59 -9.11 8.36
C ALA A 250 10.93 -7.75 8.63
N ALA A 251 10.29 -7.13 7.63
CA ALA A 251 9.56 -5.88 7.80
C ALA A 251 8.32 -6.03 8.69
N LEU A 252 7.59 -7.15 8.59
CA LEU A 252 6.40 -7.42 9.39
C LEU A 252 6.72 -7.71 10.86
N THR A 253 7.86 -8.34 11.15
CA THR A 253 8.28 -8.70 12.52
C THR A 253 9.30 -7.74 13.12
N HIS A 254 9.67 -6.66 12.41
CA HIS A 254 10.70 -5.73 12.89
C HIS A 254 10.28 -5.12 14.25
N PRO A 255 11.16 -5.05 15.26
CA PRO A 255 10.79 -4.61 16.62
C PRO A 255 10.26 -3.17 16.72
N ILE A 256 10.57 -2.32 15.73
CA ILE A 256 10.18 -0.90 15.72
C ILE A 256 9.12 -0.60 14.64
N ALA A 257 9.20 -1.29 13.50
CA ALA A 257 8.43 -0.97 12.29
C ALA A 257 7.49 -2.10 11.87
N GLY A 258 7.56 -3.24 12.55
CA GLY A 258 6.67 -4.39 12.37
C GLY A 258 5.24 -4.11 12.83
N ILE A 259 4.37 -5.07 12.58
CA ILE A 259 2.98 -5.02 13.04
C ILE A 259 2.95 -5.64 14.43
N GLU A 260 2.44 -4.90 15.41
CA GLU A 260 2.28 -5.42 16.76
C GLU A 260 1.38 -6.67 16.76
N GLY A 261 1.83 -7.73 17.42
CA GLY A 261 1.10 -9.00 17.53
C GLY A 261 1.27 -9.95 16.34
N VAL A 262 2.00 -9.56 15.28
CA VAL A 262 2.30 -10.50 14.19
C VAL A 262 3.27 -11.58 14.65
N MET A 263 2.91 -12.82 14.35
CA MET A 263 3.77 -13.99 14.52
C MET A 263 4.02 -14.64 13.16
N VAL A 264 5.22 -15.20 12.98
CA VAL A 264 5.58 -15.89 11.74
C VAL A 264 6.19 -17.25 12.06
N ASP A 265 5.56 -18.29 11.52
CA ASP A 265 6.05 -19.66 11.59
C ASP A 265 6.58 -20.09 10.22
N ARG A 266 7.83 -20.54 10.15
CA ARG A 266 8.36 -21.12 8.92
C ARG A 266 7.84 -22.54 8.76
N MET A 267 7.07 -22.80 7.70
CA MET A 267 6.50 -24.12 7.40
C MET A 267 7.44 -24.97 6.55
N SER A 268 8.18 -24.34 5.64
CA SER A 268 9.19 -24.99 4.79
C SER A 268 10.25 -23.97 4.34
N THR A 269 11.17 -24.38 3.47
CA THR A 269 12.16 -23.46 2.87
C THR A 269 11.48 -22.30 2.14
N HIS A 270 10.33 -22.54 1.51
CA HIS A 270 9.63 -21.61 0.62
C HIS A 270 8.20 -21.27 1.10
N SER A 271 7.86 -21.58 2.35
CA SER A 271 6.52 -21.35 2.88
C SER A 271 6.55 -20.90 4.33
N TRP A 272 5.73 -19.91 4.64
CA TRP A 272 5.57 -19.30 5.95
C TRP A 272 4.11 -19.09 6.27
N LEU A 273 3.76 -19.18 7.55
CA LEU A 273 2.47 -18.82 8.08
C LEU A 273 2.60 -17.54 8.91
N ILE A 274 1.95 -16.48 8.45
CA ILE A 274 1.88 -15.19 9.14
C ILE A 274 0.55 -15.13 9.87
N ARG A 275 0.57 -14.86 11.18
CA ARG A 275 -0.62 -14.80 12.03
C ARG A 275 -0.77 -13.43 12.67
N LEU A 276 -2.00 -12.94 12.75
CA LEU A 276 -2.38 -11.77 13.53
C LEU A 276 -3.78 -12.01 14.12
N ASP A 277 -3.88 -12.11 15.43
CA ASP A 277 -5.12 -12.51 16.12
C ASP A 277 -5.66 -13.86 15.55
N ASP A 278 -6.86 -13.86 14.97
CA ASP A 278 -7.50 -15.01 14.30
C ASP A 278 -7.19 -15.10 12.79
N ALA A 279 -6.41 -14.18 12.23
CA ALA A 279 -6.01 -14.21 10.82
C ALA A 279 -4.79 -15.11 10.57
N GLU A 280 -4.85 -15.88 9.49
CA GLU A 280 -3.80 -16.74 8.95
C GLU A 280 -3.54 -16.38 7.48
N LEU A 281 -2.32 -15.90 7.19
CA LEU A 281 -1.84 -15.66 5.83
C LEU A 281 -0.69 -16.62 5.52
N TYR A 282 -0.92 -17.53 4.59
CA TYR A 282 0.08 -18.46 4.09
C TYR A 282 0.86 -17.78 2.96
N LEU A 283 2.13 -17.47 3.20
CA LEU A 283 3.04 -16.88 2.22
C LEU A 283 3.85 -17.99 1.57
N HIS A 284 3.82 -18.05 0.24
CA HIS A 284 4.57 -19.04 -0.54
C HIS A 284 5.45 -18.35 -1.58
N ASP A 285 6.73 -18.73 -1.60
CA ASP A 285 7.64 -18.52 -2.72
C ASP A 285 7.63 -19.78 -3.60
N GLU A 286 7.84 -19.66 -4.91
CA GLU A 286 7.98 -20.85 -5.74
C GLU A 286 9.45 -21.31 -5.74
N GLU A 287 9.66 -22.61 -5.55
CA GLU A 287 10.93 -23.29 -5.82
C GLU A 287 11.02 -23.47 -7.34
N LEU A 288 11.97 -22.78 -8.00
CA LEU A 288 12.27 -22.97 -9.43
C LEU A 288 13.30 -24.08 -9.61
#